data_AF-A0ABD1UX91-F1
#
_entry.id   AF-A0ABD1UX91-F1
#
_cell.length_a   1.000
_cell.length_b   1.000
_cell.length_c   1.000
_cell.angle_alpha   90.00
_cell.angle_beta   90.00
_cell.angle_gamma   90.00
#
_symmetry.space_group_name_H-M   'P 1'
#
loop_
_entity.id
_entity.type
_entity.pdbx_description
1 polymer ?
#
loop_
_entity_poly.entity_id
_entity_poly.type
_entity_poly.pdbx_seq_one_letter_code
_entity_poly.pdbx_strand_id
1 'polypeptide(L)'
;MSYKDDYQYWNSLNIIGYMLSRLLKHSKDKLVYFPQLQVCEIFELDRATLKSDGVFRSSQRGWFTFGHASFALLFVFGQIWHGARTLFRDVFAGIDPDLDAQVEFGVFQKLGDPTTRRHVV
;
A
#
# COMPACT_ATOMS: atom_id res chain seq x y z
N MET A 1 -25.28 25.75 48.55
CA MET A 1 -24.06 25.31 49.26
C MET A 1 -23.49 24.14 48.46
N SER A 2 -22.19 24.17 48.18
CA SER A 2 -21.48 23.49 47.10
C SER A 2 -21.53 21.94 47.12
N TYR A 3 -21.73 21.32 45.95
CA TYR A 3 -21.53 19.89 45.69
C TYR A 3 -20.16 19.72 45.02
N LYS A 4 -19.13 19.54 45.85
CA LYS A 4 -17.80 19.05 45.49
C LYS A 4 -17.35 18.20 46.68
N ASP A 5 -16.84 17.00 46.42
CA ASP A 5 -15.76 16.33 47.17
C ASP A 5 -15.75 14.77 47.11
N ASP A 6 -16.39 14.12 46.14
CA ASP A 6 -16.34 12.63 46.05
C ASP A 6 -15.18 12.05 45.21
N TYR A 7 -14.41 12.88 44.50
CA TYR A 7 -13.35 12.40 43.60
C TYR A 7 -12.00 12.10 44.28
N GLN A 8 -11.85 12.41 45.57
CA GLN A 8 -10.59 12.22 46.30
C GLN A 8 -10.44 10.84 46.95
N TYR A 9 -11.50 10.04 47.08
CA TYR A 9 -11.47 8.82 47.91
C TYR A 9 -11.07 7.52 47.19
N TRP A 10 -10.89 7.54 45.86
CA TRP A 10 -10.65 6.31 45.08
C TRP A 10 -9.18 5.93 44.86
N ASN A 11 -8.22 6.69 45.40
CA ASN A 11 -6.80 6.46 45.15
C ASN A 11 -6.06 5.59 46.19
N SER A 12 -6.74 4.95 47.15
CA SER A 12 -6.02 4.24 48.23
C SER A 12 -6.59 2.93 48.78
N LEU A 13 -7.59 2.28 48.15
CA LEU A 13 -8.14 1.04 48.71
C LEU A 13 -8.14 -0.16 47.74
N ASN A 14 -7.07 -0.95 47.89
CA ASN A 14 -6.98 -2.41 47.79
C ASN A 14 -7.58 -3.09 46.55
N ILE A 15 -6.68 -3.62 45.72
CA ILE A 15 -6.89 -4.57 44.59
C ILE A 15 -7.96 -5.64 44.88
N ILE A 16 -8.10 -6.07 46.14
CA ILE A 16 -9.09 -7.08 46.59
C ILE A 16 -10.53 -6.54 46.54
N GLY A 17 -10.77 -5.28 46.92
CA GLY A 17 -12.09 -4.66 46.83
C GLY A 17 -12.54 -4.41 45.39
N TYR A 18 -11.57 -4.08 44.51
CA TYR A 18 -11.81 -3.91 43.08
C TYR A 18 -12.15 -5.25 42.40
N MET A 19 -11.46 -6.34 42.76
CA MET A 19 -11.76 -7.68 42.22
C MET A 19 -13.13 -8.22 42.68
N LEU A 20 -13.50 -8.05 43.96
CA LEU A 20 -14.78 -8.55 44.47
C LEU A 20 -15.97 -7.79 43.87
N SER A 21 -15.84 -6.47 43.71
CA SER A 21 -16.84 -5.61 43.06
C SER A 21 -16.99 -5.95 41.57
N ARG A 22 -15.89 -6.32 40.90
CA ARG A 22 -15.87 -6.72 39.48
C ARG A 22 -16.45 -8.12 39.26
N LEU A 23 -16.23 -9.07 40.17
CA LEU A 23 -16.84 -10.41 40.14
C LEU A 23 -18.35 -10.38 40.36
N LEU A 24 -18.84 -9.54 41.28
CA LEU A 24 -20.28 -9.39 41.53
C LEU A 24 -21.01 -8.70 40.36
N LYS A 25 -20.34 -7.79 39.65
CA LYS A 25 -20.90 -7.14 38.46
C LYS A 25 -20.92 -8.06 37.22
N HIS A 26 -20.04 -9.06 37.18
CA HIS A 26 -19.89 -9.95 36.02
C HIS A 26 -21.02 -10.97 35.83
N SER A 27 -21.88 -11.17 36.83
CA SER A 27 -23.00 -12.13 36.77
C SER A 27 -24.17 -11.66 35.90
N LYS A 28 -24.32 -10.34 35.67
CA LYS A 28 -25.51 -9.78 35.00
C LYS A 28 -25.32 -9.44 33.52
N ASP A 29 -24.08 -9.27 33.03
CA ASP A 29 -23.82 -8.81 31.66
C ASP A 29 -23.03 -9.86 30.87
N LYS A 30 -23.72 -10.92 30.41
CA LYS A 30 -23.24 -11.75 29.30
C LYS A 30 -23.35 -10.96 28.00
N LEU A 31 -22.37 -10.12 27.68
CA LEU A 31 -22.19 -9.64 26.31
C LEU A 31 -20.70 -9.64 25.95
N VAL A 32 -20.30 -10.76 25.34
CA VAL A 32 -19.26 -10.87 24.31
C VAL A 32 -17.93 -10.19 24.65
N TYR A 33 -17.11 -10.87 25.46
CA TYR A 33 -15.66 -10.69 25.41
C TYR A 33 -15.16 -11.25 24.07
N PHE A 34 -15.07 -10.40 23.06
CA PHE A 34 -14.08 -10.64 22.00
C PHE A 34 -12.70 -10.59 22.67
N PRO A 35 -11.76 -11.51 22.37
CA PRO A 35 -10.39 -11.38 22.85
C PRO A 35 -9.83 -10.07 22.28
N GLN A 36 -9.85 -9.03 23.09
CA GLN A 36 -9.33 -7.71 22.77
C GLN A 36 -7.81 -7.85 22.62
N LEU A 37 -7.38 -7.99 21.37
CA LEU A 37 -6.08 -7.60 20.81
C LEU A 37 -4.89 -7.67 21.78
N GLN A 38 -4.13 -8.75 21.64
CA GLN A 38 -3.00 -9.16 22.48
C GLN A 38 -1.71 -8.31 22.37
N VAL A 39 -1.72 -7.14 21.70
CA VAL A 39 -0.45 -6.44 21.35
C VAL A 39 -0.51 -4.90 21.41
N CYS A 40 -1.56 -4.29 21.95
CA CYS A 40 -1.69 -2.83 21.95
C CYS A 40 -2.26 -2.27 23.27
N GLU A 41 -2.06 -0.97 23.45
CA GLU A 41 -2.71 -0.18 24.51
C GLU A 41 -4.20 0.01 24.20
N ILE A 42 -5.02 -0.01 25.25
CA ILE A 42 -6.48 0.12 25.15
C ILE A 42 -6.86 1.59 25.37
N PHE A 43 -7.58 2.18 24.41
CA PHE A 43 -8.11 3.54 24.50
C PHE A 43 -9.65 3.52 24.50
N GLU A 44 -10.26 4.46 25.22
CA GLU A 44 -11.70 4.74 25.13
C GLU A 44 -11.94 5.76 24.01
N LEU A 45 -12.76 5.39 23.01
CA LEU A 45 -13.05 6.22 21.84
C LEU A 45 -14.54 6.57 21.79
N ASP A 46 -14.84 7.87 21.65
CA ASP A 46 -16.19 8.33 21.39
C ASP A 46 -16.64 7.99 19.96
N ARG A 47 -17.75 7.27 19.85
CA ARG A 47 -18.36 6.88 18.57
C ARG A 47 -19.58 7.72 18.21
N ALA A 48 -20.16 8.46 19.15
CA ALA A 48 -21.43 9.15 18.94
C ALA A 48 -21.24 10.43 18.09
N THR A 49 -20.18 11.19 18.34
CA THR A 49 -19.95 12.50 17.69
C THR A 49 -19.89 12.40 16.16
N LEU A 50 -19.15 11.44 15.62
CA LEU A 50 -18.97 11.27 14.17
C LEU A 50 -19.74 10.07 13.59
N LYS A 51 -20.59 9.41 14.39
CA LYS A 51 -21.28 8.17 14.02
C LYS A 51 -20.31 7.14 13.42
N SER A 52 -19.20 6.90 14.08
CA SER A 52 -18.15 6.02 13.56
C SER A 52 -18.63 4.57 13.50
N ASP A 53 -18.35 3.91 12.38
CA ASP A 53 -18.79 2.54 12.07
C ASP A 53 -17.91 1.45 12.71
N GLY A 54 -16.81 1.83 13.35
CA GLY A 54 -15.86 0.93 14.00
C GLY A 54 -14.89 0.23 13.04
N VAL A 55 -14.83 0.64 11.77
CA VAL A 55 -13.91 0.08 10.77
C VAL A 55 -12.67 0.99 10.64
N PHE A 56 -11.47 0.39 10.60
CA PHE A 56 -10.24 1.15 10.43
C PHE A 56 -10.18 1.88 9.07
N ARG A 57 -9.44 2.99 9.04
CA ARG A 57 -9.16 3.77 7.85
C ARG A 57 -7.65 3.91 7.67
N SER A 58 -7.20 4.01 6.43
CA SER A 58 -5.80 4.29 6.11
C SER A 58 -5.46 5.74 6.46
N SER A 59 -4.20 5.98 6.83
CA SER A 59 -3.70 7.33 7.13
C SER A 59 -3.39 8.11 5.86
N GLN A 60 -3.20 9.42 6.00
CA GLN A 60 -2.71 10.28 4.92
C GLN A 60 -1.38 9.79 4.33
N ARG A 61 -0.51 9.21 5.18
CA ARG A 61 0.75 8.60 4.74
C ARG A 61 0.49 7.44 3.78
N GLY A 62 -0.48 6.58 4.08
CA GLY A 62 -0.89 5.48 3.21
C GLY A 62 -1.40 5.96 1.87
N TRP A 63 -2.28 6.97 1.86
CA TRP A 63 -2.81 7.55 0.62
C TRP A 63 -1.74 8.22 -0.24
N PHE A 64 -0.84 8.99 0.39
CA PHE A 64 0.27 9.63 -0.32
C PHE A 64 1.18 8.60 -1.00
N THR A 65 1.59 7.57 -0.26
CA THR A 65 2.47 6.51 -0.79
C THR A 65 1.79 5.73 -1.91
N PHE A 66 0.52 5.35 -1.74
CA PHE A 66 -0.24 4.64 -2.77
C PHE A 66 -0.33 5.44 -4.08
N GLY A 67 -0.69 6.72 -3.99
CA GLY A 67 -0.79 7.60 -5.14
C GLY A 67 0.56 7.72 -5.87
N HIS A 68 1.64 8.02 -5.15
CA HIS A 68 2.96 8.19 -5.75
C HIS A 68 3.50 6.90 -6.37
N ALA A 69 3.31 5.75 -5.70
CA ALA A 69 3.71 4.46 -6.26
C ALA A 69 2.96 4.14 -7.57
N SER A 70 1.65 4.42 -7.60
CA SER A 70 0.81 4.19 -8.79
C SER A 70 1.22 5.11 -9.94
N PHE A 71 1.39 6.40 -9.69
CA PHE A 71 1.82 7.35 -10.73
C PHE A 71 3.23 7.07 -11.23
N ALA A 72 4.18 6.77 -10.34
CA ALA A 72 5.54 6.43 -10.76
C ALA A 72 5.56 5.25 -11.75
N LEU A 73 4.74 4.22 -11.50
CA LEU A 73 4.61 3.09 -12.42
C LEU A 73 4.06 3.51 -13.80
N LEU A 74 3.03 4.36 -13.82
CA LEU A 74 2.47 4.90 -15.06
C LEU A 74 3.49 5.75 -15.83
N PHE A 75 4.27 6.57 -15.13
CA PHE A 75 5.30 7.41 -15.75
C PHE A 75 6.47 6.59 -16.31
N VAL A 76 6.86 5.48 -15.67
CA VAL A 76 7.87 4.57 -16.23
C VAL A 76 7.39 3.98 -17.56
N PHE A 77 6.14 3.52 -17.63
CA PHE A 77 5.58 3.03 -18.89
C PHE A 77 5.53 4.13 -19.96
N GLY A 78 5.10 5.34 -19.59
CA GLY A 78 5.10 6.50 -20.49
C GLY A 78 6.49 6.82 -21.02
N GLN A 79 7.52 6.79 -20.18
CA GLN A 79 8.90 7.06 -20.59
C GLN A 79 9.43 6.02 -21.58
N ILE A 80 9.16 4.73 -21.33
CA ILE A 80 9.57 3.64 -22.24
C ILE A 80 8.86 3.79 -23.59
N TRP A 81 7.55 4.04 -23.57
CA TRP A 81 6.75 4.23 -24.78
C TRP A 81 7.24 5.42 -25.61
N HIS A 82 7.39 6.60 -25.00
CA HIS A 82 7.85 7.80 -25.70
C HIS A 82 9.31 7.68 -26.14
N GLY A 83 10.17 7.04 -25.34
CA GLY A 83 11.56 6.75 -25.70
C GLY A 83 11.65 5.86 -26.94
N ALA A 84 10.89 4.76 -26.98
CA ALA A 84 10.83 3.87 -28.13
C ALA A 84 10.31 4.57 -29.39
N ARG A 85 9.24 5.36 -29.30
CA ARG A 85 8.71 6.12 -30.46
C ARG A 85 9.66 7.20 -30.98
N THR A 86 10.53 7.72 -30.11
CA THR A 86 11.52 8.72 -30.52
C THR A 86 12.68 8.06 -31.25
N LEU A 87 13.17 6.92 -30.76
CA LEU A 87 14.30 6.20 -31.36
C LEU A 87 13.91 5.46 -32.64
N PHE A 88 12.80 4.74 -32.63
CA PHE A 88 12.32 3.90 -33.74
C PHE A 88 11.23 4.60 -34.55
N ARG A 89 11.41 5.91 -34.78
CA ARG A 89 10.42 6.74 -35.48
C ARG A 89 10.26 6.32 -36.94
N ASP A 90 11.37 5.95 -37.57
CA ASP A 90 11.48 5.51 -38.97
C ASP A 90 10.64 4.26 -39.26
N VAL A 91 10.68 3.26 -38.36
CA VAL A 91 9.94 2.00 -38.49
C VAL A 91 8.57 2.01 -37.82
N PHE A 92 8.14 3.16 -37.29
CA PHE A 92 6.89 3.24 -36.50
C PHE A 92 5.63 2.87 -37.32
N ALA A 93 5.61 3.21 -38.61
CA ALA A 93 4.50 2.92 -39.52
C ALA A 93 4.62 1.55 -40.23
N GLY A 94 5.66 0.78 -39.93
CA GLY A 94 5.96 -0.47 -40.61
C GLY A 94 7.46 -0.60 -40.92
N ILE A 95 7.89 -1.84 -41.16
CA ILE A 95 9.26 -2.19 -41.56
C ILE A 95 9.33 -2.21 -43.09
N ASP A 96 10.52 -1.98 -43.65
CA ASP A 96 10.81 -2.14 -45.07
C ASP A 96 10.43 -3.57 -45.55
N PRO A 97 9.58 -3.73 -46.58
CA PRO A 97 9.22 -5.05 -47.10
C PRO A 97 10.41 -5.83 -47.69
N ASP A 98 11.52 -5.18 -48.07
CA ASP A 98 12.65 -5.83 -48.73
C ASP A 98 13.84 -6.15 -47.77
N LEU A 99 13.56 -6.32 -46.47
CA LEU A 99 14.60 -6.47 -45.43
C LEU A 99 15.24 -7.88 -45.33
N ASP A 100 14.77 -8.85 -46.10
CA ASP A 100 15.06 -10.29 -45.90
C ASP A 100 16.56 -10.63 -45.86
N ALA A 101 17.36 -10.06 -46.76
CA ALA A 101 18.79 -10.37 -46.83
C ALA A 101 19.55 -9.96 -45.55
N GLN A 102 19.14 -8.89 -44.86
CA GLN A 102 19.84 -8.38 -43.66
C GLN A 102 19.59 -9.21 -42.41
N VAL A 103 18.50 -9.99 -42.37
CA VAL A 103 18.14 -10.83 -41.22
C VAL A 103 18.61 -12.28 -41.37
N GLU A 104 19.11 -12.67 -42.54
CA GLU A 104 19.67 -14.01 -42.78
C GLU A 104 20.93 -14.27 -41.94
N PHE A 105 20.92 -15.41 -41.25
CA PHE A 105 22.02 -15.79 -40.37
C PHE A 105 23.32 -16.03 -41.14
N GLY A 106 24.40 -15.39 -40.69
CA GLY A 106 25.76 -15.65 -41.19
C GLY A 106 26.11 -14.98 -42.52
N VAL A 107 25.22 -14.16 -43.10
CA VAL A 107 25.47 -13.42 -44.35
C VAL A 107 26.42 -12.24 -44.16
N PHE A 108 26.29 -11.52 -43.04
CA PHE A 108 27.11 -10.36 -42.70
C PHE A 108 28.03 -10.65 -41.52
N GLN A 109 29.21 -10.01 -41.51
CA GLN A 109 30.13 -10.06 -40.37
C GLN A 109 29.64 -9.18 -39.21
N LYS A 110 28.84 -8.15 -39.49
CA LYS A 110 28.21 -7.27 -38.50
C LYS A 110 26.72 -7.10 -38.81
N LEU A 111 25.87 -7.26 -37.79
CA LEU A 111 24.41 -7.08 -37.92
C LEU A 111 24.08 -5.61 -38.20
N GLY A 112 23.14 -5.38 -39.13
CA GLY A 112 22.69 -4.04 -39.53
C GLY A 112 23.68 -3.25 -40.38
N ASP A 113 24.75 -3.88 -40.90
CA ASP A 113 25.74 -3.23 -41.75
C ASP A 113 25.92 -3.97 -43.10
N PRO A 114 25.25 -3.51 -44.17
CA PRO A 114 25.29 -4.14 -45.50
C PRO A 114 26.68 -4.17 -46.13
N THR A 115 27.63 -3.34 -45.67
CA THR A 115 28.99 -3.29 -46.22
C THR A 115 29.87 -4.46 -45.77
N THR A 116 29.42 -5.22 -44.78
CA THR A 116 30.20 -6.29 -44.13
C THR A 116 29.83 -7.69 -44.62
N ARG A 117 29.33 -7.82 -45.85
CA ARG A 117 28.92 -9.13 -46.40
C ARG A 117 30.13 -10.07 -46.44
N ARG A 118 29.96 -11.29 -45.93
CA ARG A 118 31.04 -12.29 -45.98
C ARG A 118 31.29 -12.69 -47.43
N HIS A 119 32.56 -12.62 -47.84
CA HIS A 119 33.01 -13.27 -49.06
C HIS A 119 33.15 -14.77 -48.77
N VAL A 120 32.53 -15.60 -49.61
CA VAL A 120 32.79 -17.04 -49.60
C VAL A 120 34.25 -17.22 -50.00
N VAL A 121 35.05 -17.78 -49.10
CA VAL A 121 36.40 -18.27 -49.42
C VAL A 121 36.26 -19.67 -50.00
#